data_AF-A0A1N7K012-F1
#
_entry.id   AF-A0A1N7K012-F1
#
_cell.length_a   1.000
_cell.length_b   1.000
_cell.length_c   1.000
_cell.angle_alpha   90.00
_cell.angle_beta   90.00
_cell.angle_gamma   90.00
#
_symmetry.space_group_name_H-M   'P 1'
#
loop_
_entity.id
_entity.type
_entity.pdbx_description
1 polymer ?
#
loop_
_entity_poly.entity_id
_entity_poly.type
_entity_poly.pdbx_seq_one_letter_code
_entity_poly.pdbx_strand_id
1 'polypeptide(L)'
;MEVFKHFSLVKSKMLSQAINQGKGRAIYQDAFTGKLLWADDSFEFGYIYSPKMICETYQAVLSEEEIAQVINCPSNVIVTHTEVLASLRDQDPDTWIKNQALENTLNIDLALAARQISKAKMAIANAANQYLKDKP
;
A
#
# COMPACT_ATOMS: atom_id res chain seq x y z
N MET A 1 13.63 11.78 6.13
CA MET A 1 13.67 10.59 5.27
C MET A 1 12.74 10.83 4.09
N GLU A 2 13.25 10.68 2.87
CA GLU A 2 12.52 11.01 1.62
C GLU A 2 11.22 10.20 1.47
N VAL A 3 11.18 8.99 2.02
CA VAL A 3 9.98 8.13 2.05
C VAL A 3 8.77 8.82 2.69
N PHE A 4 8.94 9.54 3.81
CA PHE A 4 7.82 10.20 4.51
C PHE A 4 7.26 11.42 3.77
N LYS A 5 8.14 12.14 3.06
CA LYS A 5 7.75 13.27 2.22
C LYS A 5 6.87 12.78 1.06
N HIS A 6 7.31 11.73 0.37
CA HIS A 6 6.54 11.10 -0.70
C HIS A 6 5.22 10.51 -0.19
N PHE A 7 5.23 9.86 0.98
CA PHE A 7 4.02 9.32 1.60
C PHE A 7 2.98 10.40 1.89
N SER A 8 3.41 11.56 2.40
CA SER A 8 2.52 12.69 2.68
C SER A 8 1.87 13.24 1.41
N LEU A 9 2.62 13.30 0.31
CA LEU A 9 2.09 13.70 -1.00
C LEU A 9 1.06 12.70 -1.54
N VAL A 10 1.33 11.39 -1.41
CA VAL A 10 0.39 10.34 -1.84
C VAL A 10 -0.89 10.39 -1.00
N LYS A 11 -0.78 10.50 0.33
CA LYS A 11 -1.94 10.65 1.22
C LYS A 11 -2.80 11.86 0.86
N SER A 12 -2.17 13.01 0.57
CA SER A 12 -2.88 14.22 0.15
C SER A 12 -3.69 13.99 -1.13
N LYS A 13 -3.07 13.35 -2.15
CA LYS A 13 -3.76 12.98 -3.40
C LYS A 13 -4.93 12.02 -3.15
N MET A 14 -4.72 11.00 -2.32
CA MET A 14 -5.77 10.03 -1.95
C MET A 14 -6.92 10.70 -1.21
N LEU A 15 -6.64 11.63 -0.29
CA LEU A 15 -7.65 12.42 0.41
C LEU A 15 -8.47 13.29 -0.56
N SER A 16 -7.81 14.02 -1.46
CA SER A 16 -8.52 14.82 -2.47
C SER A 16 -9.44 13.95 -3.33
N GLN A 17 -8.96 12.77 -3.76
CA GLN A 17 -9.77 11.82 -4.52
C GLN A 17 -10.97 11.32 -3.70
N ALA A 18 -10.74 10.94 -2.44
CA ALA A 18 -11.77 10.43 -1.54
C ALA A 18 -12.86 11.46 -1.27
N ILE A 19 -12.51 12.73 -1.06
CA ILE A 19 -13.47 13.84 -0.87
C ILE A 19 -14.31 14.05 -2.13
N ASN A 20 -13.68 14.03 -3.30
CA ASN A 20 -14.38 14.18 -4.58
C ASN A 20 -15.37 13.03 -4.81
N GLN A 21 -14.97 11.80 -4.49
CA GLN A 21 -15.82 10.61 -4.62
C GLN A 21 -17.01 10.64 -3.66
N GLY A 22 -16.81 11.06 -2.41
CA GLY A 22 -17.87 11.13 -1.39
C GLY A 22 -18.62 12.47 -1.34
N LYS A 23 -18.61 13.25 -2.43
CA LYS A 23 -19.36 14.52 -2.58
C LYS A 23 -19.13 15.51 -1.42
N GLY A 24 -17.87 15.67 -1.02
CA GLY A 24 -17.48 16.60 0.06
C GLY A 24 -17.16 15.90 1.38
N ARG A 25 -17.40 14.60 1.51
CA ARG A 25 -16.92 13.76 2.62
C ARG A 25 -15.93 12.74 2.09
N ALA A 26 -14.80 12.56 2.75
CA ALA A 26 -13.83 11.54 2.33
C ALA A 26 -14.44 10.14 2.50
N ILE A 27 -14.42 9.36 1.42
CA ILE A 27 -14.76 7.95 1.41
C ILE A 27 -13.63 7.17 0.75
N TYR A 28 -13.19 6.10 1.42
CA TYR A 28 -12.17 5.19 0.91
C TYR A 28 -12.78 3.81 0.71
N GLN A 29 -12.16 3.01 -0.14
CA GLN A 29 -12.42 1.59 -0.19
C GLN A 29 -11.30 0.88 0.57
N ASP A 30 -11.65 0.07 1.57
CA ASP A 30 -10.70 -0.78 2.28
C ASP A 30 -10.03 -1.73 1.29
N ALA A 31 -8.70 -1.71 1.27
CA ALA A 31 -7.91 -2.49 0.33
C ALA A 31 -8.14 -4.01 0.44
N PHE A 32 -8.47 -4.51 1.63
CA PHE A 32 -8.52 -5.95 1.90
C PHE A 32 -9.91 -6.47 2.22
N THR A 33 -10.80 -5.65 2.77
CA THR A 33 -12.19 -6.05 3.04
C THR A 33 -13.17 -5.59 1.96
N GLY A 34 -12.77 -4.64 1.11
CA GLY A 34 -13.61 -4.05 0.07
C GLY A 34 -14.72 -3.13 0.58
N LYS A 35 -14.86 -2.99 1.92
CA LYS A 35 -15.84 -2.13 2.56
C LYS A 35 -15.52 -0.66 2.32
N LEU A 36 -16.55 0.17 2.39
CA LEU A 36 -16.38 1.62 2.38
C LEU A 36 -15.96 2.08 3.77
N LEU A 37 -14.92 2.92 3.83
CA LEU A 37 -14.39 3.54 5.03
C LEU A 37 -14.64 5.05 4.95
N TRP A 38 -15.28 5.57 5.99
CA TRP A 38 -15.56 6.99 6.16
C TRP A 38 -14.55 7.62 7.10
N ALA A 39 -14.43 8.95 7.06
CA ALA A 39 -13.46 9.70 7.86
C ALA A 39 -13.54 9.47 9.39
N ASP A 40 -14.66 8.96 9.89
CA ASP A 40 -14.94 8.61 11.29
C ASP A 40 -14.68 7.12 11.63
N ASP A 41 -14.41 6.28 10.63
CA ASP A 41 -14.04 4.89 10.85
C ASP A 41 -12.58 4.77 11.34
N SER A 42 -12.29 3.71 12.09
CA SER A 42 -10.93 3.37 12.48
C SER A 42 -10.19 2.72 11.31
N PHE A 43 -9.41 3.54 10.59
CA PHE A 43 -8.56 3.11 9.49
C PHE A 43 -7.22 3.86 9.48
N GLU A 44 -6.25 3.29 8.79
CA GLU A 44 -4.93 3.90 8.59
C GLU A 44 -4.50 3.85 7.13
N PHE A 45 -3.64 4.80 6.76
CA PHE A 45 -2.85 4.70 5.54
C PHE A 45 -1.62 3.84 5.82
N GLY A 46 -1.31 2.93 4.91
CA GLY A 46 -0.17 2.03 5.06
C GLY A 46 0.40 1.59 3.73
N TYR A 47 1.22 0.55 3.79
CA TYR A 47 1.80 -0.09 2.62
C TYR A 47 1.39 -1.56 2.57
N ILE A 48 1.26 -2.10 1.35
CA ILE A 48 1.16 -3.56 1.16
C ILE A 48 2.53 -4.19 1.39
N TYR A 49 3.55 -3.77 0.65
CA TYR A 49 4.94 -4.17 0.89
C TYR A 49 5.64 -3.07 1.68
N SER A 50 6.24 -3.45 2.81
CA SER A 50 6.84 -2.48 3.72
C SER A 50 8.04 -1.75 3.08
N PRO A 51 8.30 -0.49 3.48
CA PRO A 51 9.49 0.23 3.05
C PRO A 51 10.77 -0.58 3.25
N LYS A 52 10.87 -1.33 4.35
CA LYS A 52 12.01 -2.19 4.66
C LYS A 52 12.23 -3.26 3.58
N MET A 53 11.19 -4.01 3.21
CA MET A 53 11.30 -5.06 2.19
C MET A 53 11.73 -4.49 0.83
N ILE A 54 11.17 -3.35 0.44
CA ILE A 54 11.48 -2.70 -0.84
C ILE A 54 12.93 -2.15 -0.81
N CYS A 55 13.34 -1.51 0.28
CA CYS A 55 14.72 -1.07 0.47
C CYS A 55 15.69 -2.25 0.37
N GLU A 56 15.46 -3.34 1.11
CA GLU A 56 16.31 -4.53 1.06
C GLU A 56 16.44 -5.10 -0.36
N THR A 57 15.38 -5.02 -1.15
CA THR A 57 15.34 -5.50 -2.54
C THR A 57 16.14 -4.61 -3.49
N TYR A 58 16.07 -3.28 -3.35
CA TYR A 58 16.57 -2.35 -4.38
C TYR A 58 17.74 -1.46 -3.94
N GLN A 59 18.14 -1.43 -2.67
CA GLN A 59 19.21 -0.56 -2.15
C GLN A 59 20.57 -0.76 -2.81
N ALA A 60 20.82 -1.94 -3.40
CA ALA A 60 22.07 -2.21 -4.10
C ALA A 60 22.13 -1.53 -5.48
N VAL A 61 20.98 -1.14 -6.05
CA VAL A 61 20.86 -0.70 -7.45
C VAL A 61 20.12 0.63 -7.61
N LEU A 62 19.40 1.11 -6.59
CA LEU A 62 18.65 2.37 -6.58
C LEU A 62 19.15 3.29 -5.45
N SER A 63 19.07 4.60 -5.69
CA SER A 63 19.32 5.63 -4.67
C SER A 63 18.16 5.74 -3.68
N GLU A 64 18.38 6.38 -2.52
CA GLU A 64 17.34 6.58 -1.51
C GLU A 64 16.09 7.29 -2.07
N GLU A 65 16.29 8.28 -2.95
CA GLU A 65 15.20 9.04 -3.57
C GLU A 65 14.39 8.19 -4.57
N GLU A 66 15.07 7.40 -5.39
CA GLU A 66 14.42 6.46 -6.32
C GLU A 66 13.63 5.41 -5.53
N ILE A 67 14.21 4.86 -4.46
CA ILE A 67 13.55 3.89 -3.58
C ILE A 67 12.33 4.52 -2.91
N ALA A 68 12.41 5.78 -2.46
CA ALA A 68 11.28 6.49 -1.89
C ALA A 68 10.11 6.61 -2.89
N GLN A 69 10.40 6.85 -4.17
CA GLN A 69 9.39 6.88 -5.22
C GLN A 69 8.80 5.49 -5.51
N VAL A 70 9.64 4.43 -5.53
CA VAL A 70 9.19 3.03 -5.70
C VAL A 70 8.28 2.59 -4.54
N ILE A 71 8.68 2.87 -3.30
CA ILE A 71 7.87 2.56 -2.10
C ILE A 71 6.49 3.21 -2.18
N ASN A 72 6.46 4.47 -2.62
CA ASN A 72 5.25 5.29 -2.68
C ASN A 72 4.50 5.15 -4.02
N CYS A 73 4.79 4.12 -4.82
CA CYS A 73 4.10 3.92 -6.09
C CYS A 73 2.58 3.72 -5.89
N PRO A 74 1.75 4.16 -6.85
CA PRO A 74 0.32 3.92 -6.80
C PRO A 74 0.05 2.42 -6.76
N SER A 75 -0.77 1.97 -5.80
CA SER A 75 -1.09 0.56 -5.46
C SER A 75 -0.24 -0.08 -4.37
N ASN A 76 0.94 0.45 -4.00
CA ASN A 76 1.60 0.00 -2.77
C ASN A 76 1.06 0.73 -1.54
N VAL A 77 0.69 2.01 -1.69
CA VAL A 77 0.03 2.80 -0.64
C VAL A 77 -1.46 2.48 -0.60
N ILE A 78 -1.97 2.13 0.57
CA ILE A 78 -3.35 1.67 0.78
C ILE A 78 -4.04 2.37 1.94
N VAL A 79 -5.36 2.20 2.01
CA VAL A 79 -6.19 2.48 3.17
C VAL A 79 -6.86 1.18 3.60
N THR A 80 -6.79 0.83 4.87
CA THR A 80 -7.48 -0.33 5.45
C THR A 80 -7.67 -0.13 6.95
N HIS A 81 -8.52 -0.93 7.57
CA HIS A 81 -8.67 -0.94 9.03
C HIS A 81 -7.33 -1.11 9.76
N THR A 82 -7.15 -0.39 10.86
CA THR A 82 -5.91 -0.40 11.67
C THR A 82 -5.51 -1.82 12.08
N GLU A 83 -6.47 -2.66 12.48
CA GLU A 83 -6.21 -4.05 12.88
C GLU A 83 -5.69 -4.91 11.73
N VAL A 84 -6.22 -4.69 10.52
CA VAL A 84 -5.75 -5.37 9.30
C VAL A 84 -4.33 -4.97 8.99
N LEU A 85 -4.04 -3.66 8.99
CA LEU A 85 -2.69 -3.14 8.74
C LEU A 85 -1.68 -3.65 9.80
N ALA A 86 -2.09 -3.70 11.07
CA ALA A 86 -1.28 -4.22 12.16
C ALA A 86 -1.01 -5.73 12.04
N SER A 87 -1.94 -6.49 11.46
CA SER A 87 -1.75 -7.92 11.18
C SER A 87 -0.75 -8.15 10.04
N LEU A 88 -0.70 -7.27 9.04
CA LEU A 88 0.22 -7.35 7.90
C LEU A 88 1.64 -6.92 8.31
N ARG A 89 1.80 -5.71 8.89
CA ARG A 89 3.07 -5.15 9.37
C ARG A 89 4.25 -5.44 8.41
N ASP A 90 5.34 -6.05 8.91
CA ASP A 90 6.55 -6.40 8.15
C ASP A 90 6.53 -7.85 7.63
N GLN A 91 5.36 -8.51 7.66
CA GLN A 91 5.23 -9.84 7.07
C GLN A 91 5.26 -9.74 5.55
N ASP A 92 5.80 -10.76 4.90
CA ASP A 92 5.68 -10.91 3.46
C ASP A 92 4.19 -11.05 3.07
N PRO A 93 3.61 -10.14 2.26
CA PRO A 93 2.19 -10.15 1.94
C PRO A 93 1.73 -11.43 1.25
N ASP A 94 2.59 -12.01 0.38
CA ASP A 94 2.34 -13.27 -0.31
C ASP A 94 2.21 -14.46 0.67
N THR A 95 2.87 -14.37 1.83
CA THR A 95 2.78 -15.36 2.91
C THR A 95 1.63 -15.04 3.86
N TRP A 96 1.46 -13.77 4.24
CA TRP A 96 0.39 -13.29 5.13
C TRP A 96 -0.98 -13.72 4.64
N ILE A 97 -1.26 -13.56 3.34
CA ILE A 97 -2.59 -13.86 2.78
C ILE A 97 -2.97 -15.35 2.79
N LYS A 98 -1.99 -16.25 2.99
CA LYS A 98 -2.24 -17.69 3.10
C LYS A 98 -2.79 -18.09 4.47
N ASN A 99 -2.78 -17.17 5.44
CA ASN A 99 -3.34 -17.40 6.76
C ASN A 99 -4.88 -17.36 6.71
N GLN A 100 -5.51 -18.54 6.71
CA GLN A 100 -6.97 -18.69 6.68
C GLN A 100 -7.67 -18.03 7.88
N ALA A 101 -6.97 -17.79 9.00
CA ALA A 101 -7.57 -17.10 10.14
C ALA A 101 -7.99 -15.66 9.81
N LEU A 102 -7.35 -15.02 8.82
CA LEU A 102 -7.61 -13.62 8.43
C LEU A 102 -9.06 -13.35 7.99
N GLU A 103 -9.66 -14.30 7.27
CA GLU A 103 -11.06 -14.18 6.81
C GLU A 103 -12.01 -14.14 8.02
N ASN A 104 -11.79 -15.04 8.98
CA ASN A 104 -12.66 -15.19 10.14
C ASN A 104 -12.44 -14.12 11.22
N THR A 105 -11.21 -13.64 11.41
CA THR A 105 -10.87 -12.70 12.50
C THR A 105 -10.96 -11.24 12.08
N LEU A 106 -10.61 -10.93 10.83
CA LEU A 106 -10.46 -9.57 10.33
C LEU A 106 -11.40 -9.24 9.17
N ASN A 107 -12.28 -10.18 8.78
CA ASN A 107 -13.22 -10.02 7.67
C ASN A 107 -12.53 -9.66 6.34
N ILE A 108 -11.33 -10.20 6.12
CA ILE A 108 -10.58 -9.98 4.89
C ILE A 108 -11.19 -10.80 3.76
N ASP A 109 -11.44 -10.16 2.62
CA ASP A 109 -11.74 -10.86 1.36
C ASP A 109 -10.40 -11.34 0.77
N LEU A 110 -10.11 -12.62 0.92
CA LEU A 110 -8.85 -13.22 0.47
C LEU A 110 -8.63 -13.07 -1.04
N ALA A 111 -9.68 -13.09 -1.84
CA ALA A 111 -9.57 -12.94 -3.30
C ALA A 111 -9.26 -11.48 -3.67
N LEU A 112 -9.91 -10.52 -3.04
CA LEU A 112 -9.60 -9.10 -3.21
C LEU A 112 -8.18 -8.79 -2.75
N ALA A 113 -7.82 -9.27 -1.56
CA ALA A 113 -6.51 -9.01 -0.98
C ALA A 113 -5.38 -9.63 -1.83
N ALA A 114 -5.54 -10.86 -2.33
CA ALA A 114 -4.59 -11.45 -3.27
C ALA A 114 -4.43 -10.62 -4.56
N ARG A 115 -5.53 -10.05 -5.09
CA ARG A 115 -5.48 -9.14 -6.24
C ARG A 115 -4.72 -7.85 -5.92
N GLN A 116 -4.95 -7.25 -4.75
CA GLN A 116 -4.22 -6.03 -4.35
C GLN A 116 -2.74 -6.31 -4.15
N ILE A 117 -2.37 -7.44 -3.53
CA ILE A 117 -0.98 -7.86 -3.36
C ILE A 117 -0.29 -8.02 -4.71
N SER A 118 -0.91 -8.75 -5.64
CA SER A 118 -0.38 -8.91 -7.01
C SER A 118 -0.22 -7.56 -7.72
N LYS A 119 -1.18 -6.65 -7.55
CA LYS A 119 -1.15 -5.31 -8.16
C LYS A 119 -0.02 -4.46 -7.57
N ALA A 120 0.16 -4.47 -6.26
CA ALA A 120 1.25 -3.77 -5.58
C ALA A 120 2.61 -4.29 -6.03
N LYS A 121 2.78 -5.62 -6.06
CA LYS A 121 4.00 -6.29 -6.51
C LYS A 121 4.39 -5.86 -7.93
N MET A 122 3.43 -5.86 -8.85
CA MET A 122 3.63 -5.38 -10.22
C MET A 122 3.96 -3.89 -10.28
N ALA A 123 3.24 -3.05 -9.52
CA ALA A 123 3.46 -1.60 -9.52
C ALA A 123 4.87 -1.25 -9.00
N ILE A 124 5.32 -1.91 -7.94
CA ILE A 124 6.67 -1.77 -7.38
C ILE A 124 7.72 -2.15 -8.42
N ALA A 125 7.59 -3.33 -9.03
CA ALA A 125 8.53 -3.79 -10.05
C ALA A 125 8.57 -2.83 -11.25
N ASN A 126 7.41 -2.36 -11.71
CA ASN A 126 7.34 -1.39 -12.81
C ASN A 126 7.97 -0.05 -12.46
N ALA A 127 7.73 0.47 -11.25
CA ALA A 127 8.35 1.70 -10.78
C ALA A 127 9.87 1.56 -10.69
N ALA A 128 10.38 0.45 -10.13
CA ALA A 128 11.81 0.19 -10.07
C ALA A 128 12.44 0.08 -11.47
N ASN A 129 11.77 -0.63 -12.39
CA ASN A 129 12.24 -0.80 -13.76
C ASN A 129 12.35 0.51 -14.55
N GLN A 130 11.63 1.58 -14.17
CA GLN A 130 11.81 2.89 -14.81
C GLN A 130 13.21 3.41 -14.56
N TYR A 131 13.70 3.34 -13.32
CA TYR A 131 15.05 3.79 -12.96
C TYR A 131 16.15 2.85 -13.42
N LEU A 132 15.88 1.53 -13.46
CA LEU A 132 16.89 0.56 -13.89
C LEU A 132 17.18 0.63 -15.39
N LYS A 133 16.19 1.01 -16.22
CA LYS A 133 16.38 1.20 -17.67
C LYS A 133 17.24 2.41 -18.01
N ASP A 134 17.27 3.39 -17.11
CA ASP A 134 18.00 4.65 -17.28
C ASP A 134 19.44 4.55 -16.75
N LYS A 135 19.86 3.39 -16.24
CA LYS A 135 21.23 3.13 -15.77
C LYS A 135 22.05 2.44 -16.88
N PRO A 136 23.27 2.93 -17.17
CA PRO A 136 24.14 2.41 -18.22
C PRO A 136 24.65 0.99 -17.93
#